data_AF-D3EPM2-F1
#
_entry.id   AF-D3EPM2-F1
#
_cell.length_a   1.000
_cell.length_b   1.000
_cell.length_c   1.000
_cell.angle_alpha   90.00
_cell.angle_beta   90.00
_cell.angle_gamma   90.00
#
_symmetry.space_group_name_H-M   'P 1'
#
loop_
_entity.id
_entity.type
_entity.pdbx_description
1 polymer ?
#
loop_
_entity_poly.entity_id
_entity_poly.type
_entity_poly.pdbx_seq_one_letter_code
_entity_poly.pdbx_strand_id
1 'polypeptide(L)'
;MPEVSPDKLVQGLFEGKVVSFPTDTIPALATLPQNASSIFALKKRSFQKPLILMCSSSENVWKYTQGNSEELRNWKNIAYRYWPGPLTLVLPASESIININTNNLIDSKTIGIRIPDCFVAQRILQKSRMFIDY
;
A
#
# COMPACT_ATOMS: atom_id res chain seq x y z
N MET A 1 -10.47 20.54 -13.27
CA MET A 1 -9.60 20.16 -12.13
C MET A 1 -8.18 20.08 -12.66
N PRO A 2 -7.13 20.56 -11.98
CA PRO A 2 -5.78 20.44 -12.50
C PRO A 2 -5.39 18.95 -12.46
N GLU A 3 -5.38 18.29 -13.61
CA GLU A 3 -4.91 16.91 -13.77
C GLU A 3 -3.38 16.93 -13.71
N VAL A 4 -2.84 16.76 -12.51
CA VAL A 4 -1.42 16.43 -12.36
C VAL A 4 -1.22 15.05 -12.98
N SER A 5 -0.35 14.95 -13.98
CA SER A 5 -0.10 13.67 -14.66
C SER A 5 0.45 12.63 -13.66
N PRO A 6 0.17 11.33 -13.86
CA PRO A 6 0.75 10.27 -13.03
C PRO A 6 2.28 10.37 -12.92
N ASP A 7 2.96 10.83 -13.97
CA ASP A 7 4.41 11.01 -13.98
C ASP A 7 4.88 12.07 -12.99
N LYS A 8 4.17 13.20 -12.88
CA LYS A 8 4.48 14.24 -11.89
C LYS A 8 4.25 13.76 -10.46
N LEU A 9 3.22 12.93 -10.24
CA LEU A 9 2.97 12.32 -8.93
C LEU A 9 4.11 11.36 -8.56
N VAL A 10 4.51 10.49 -9.49
CA VAL A 10 5.64 9.58 -9.31
C VAL A 10 6.94 10.33 -9.04
N GLN A 11 7.20 11.43 -9.75
CA GLN A 11 8.36 12.28 -9.47
C GLN A 11 8.31 12.83 -8.03
N GLY A 12 7.17 13.39 -7.60
CA GLY A 12 7.01 13.89 -6.24
C GLY A 12 7.29 12.84 -5.16
N LEU A 13 6.87 11.60 -5.40
CA LEU A 13 7.13 10.47 -4.51
C LEU A 13 8.63 10.17 -4.38
N PHE A 14 9.37 10.17 -5.50
CA PHE A 14 10.83 9.98 -5.49
C PHE A 14 11.58 11.17 -4.88
N GLU A 15 11.01 12.37 -4.93
CA GLU A 15 11.48 13.55 -4.20
C GLU A 15 11.12 13.54 -2.69
N GLY A 16 10.47 12.48 -2.21
CA GLY A 16 10.08 12.30 -0.81
C GLY A 16 8.84 13.08 -0.38
N LYS A 17 8.04 13.57 -1.33
CA LYS A 17 6.79 14.28 -1.06
C LYS A 17 5.64 13.30 -0.82
N VAL A 18 4.65 13.75 -0.05
CA VAL A 18 3.33 13.11 0.02
C VAL A 18 2.51 13.57 -1.18
N VAL A 19 1.91 12.64 -1.90
CA VAL A 19 1.06 12.92 -3.06
C VAL A 19 -0.36 12.43 -2.81
N SER A 20 -1.34 13.05 -3.47
CA SER A 20 -2.73 12.58 -3.43
C SER A 20 -3.22 12.25 -4.83
N PHE A 21 -3.97 11.16 -4.96
CA PHE A 21 -4.56 10.71 -6.22
C PHE A 21 -5.87 9.96 -5.98
N PRO A 22 -6.79 9.92 -6.98
CA PRO A 22 -8.04 9.19 -6.85
C PRO A 22 -7.78 7.67 -6.76
N THR A 23 -8.61 6.98 -5.97
CA THR A 23 -8.73 5.50 -6.01
C THR A 23 -10.18 5.12 -6.33
N ASP A 24 -10.46 3.82 -6.38
CA ASP A 24 -11.79 3.23 -6.51
C ASP A 24 -12.69 3.44 -5.28
N THR A 25 -12.15 3.95 -4.16
CA THR A 25 -12.94 4.28 -2.96
C THR A 25 -12.87 5.76 -2.60
N ILE A 26 -11.71 6.23 -2.13
CA ILE A 26 -11.47 7.61 -1.67
C ILE A 26 -10.09 8.05 -2.15
N PRO A 27 -9.85 9.36 -2.34
CA PRO A 27 -8.52 9.81 -2.71
C PRO A 27 -7.47 9.36 -1.69
N ALA A 28 -6.45 8.66 -2.19
CA ALA A 28 -5.33 8.20 -1.41
C ALA A 28 -4.42 9.36 -1.04
N LEU A 29 -3.70 9.21 0.07
CA LEU A 29 -2.47 9.96 0.33
C LEU A 29 -1.32 8.99 0.45
N ALA A 30 -0.35 9.16 -0.43
CA ALA A 30 0.70 8.20 -0.66
C ALA A 30 2.08 8.82 -0.51
N THR A 31 3.00 8.01 0.00
CA THR A 31 4.43 8.28 -0.01
C THR A 31 5.18 6.94 -0.10
N LEU A 32 6.46 7.00 -0.44
CA LEU A 32 7.31 5.81 -0.42
C LEU A 32 7.52 5.34 1.03
N PRO A 33 7.67 4.04 1.30
CA PRO A 33 7.76 3.50 2.67
C PRO A 33 8.79 4.21 3.58
N GLN A 34 9.95 4.58 3.04
CA GLN A 34 10.99 5.30 3.78
C GLN A 34 10.58 6.69 4.27
N ASN A 35 9.59 7.31 3.62
CA ASN A 35 9.08 8.66 3.92
C ASN A 35 7.73 8.63 4.64
N ALA A 36 7.30 7.49 5.13
CA ALA A 36 5.94 7.32 5.66
C ALA A 36 5.68 8.09 6.96
N SER A 37 6.71 8.52 7.69
CA SER A 37 6.60 9.48 8.79
C SER A 37 5.91 10.79 8.38
N SER A 38 6.08 11.24 7.13
CA SER A 38 5.44 12.45 6.60
C SER A 38 3.93 12.35 6.54
N ILE A 39 3.36 11.15 6.30
CA ILE A 39 1.89 10.93 6.31
C ILE A 39 1.34 11.07 7.74
N PHE A 40 2.01 10.48 8.73
CA PHE A 40 1.58 10.59 10.13
C PHE A 40 1.59 12.05 10.60
N ALA A 41 2.66 12.78 10.28
CA ALA A 41 2.77 14.21 10.59
C ALA A 41 1.65 15.03 9.91
N LEU A 42 1.40 14.81 8.62
CA LEU A 42 0.38 15.52 7.86
C LEU A 42 -1.04 15.26 8.40
N LYS A 43 -1.35 14.00 8.71
CA LYS A 43 -2.68 13.59 9.19
C LYS A 43 -2.88 13.76 10.70
N LYS A 44 -1.85 14.19 11.44
CA LYS A 44 -1.82 14.18 12.91
C LYS A 44 -2.30 12.82 13.47
N ARG A 45 -1.88 11.74 12.81
CA ARG A 45 -2.35 10.37 13.10
C ARG A 45 -1.44 9.73 14.14
N SER A 46 -2.03 8.98 15.06
CA SER A 46 -1.25 8.11 15.96
C SER A 46 -0.57 6.99 15.15
N PHE A 47 0.70 6.72 15.48
CA PHE A 47 1.47 5.60 14.93
C PHE A 47 0.84 4.23 15.22
N GLN A 48 -0.09 4.14 16.17
CA GLN A 48 -0.80 2.90 16.52
C GLN A 48 -1.82 2.45 15.47
N LYS A 49 -2.16 3.29 14.48
CA LYS A 49 -3.08 2.92 13.41
C LYS A 49 -2.27 2.54 12.17
N PRO A 50 -2.06 1.24 11.88
CA PRO A 50 -1.22 0.81 10.78
C PRO A 50 -1.76 1.32 9.45
N LEU A 51 -0.83 1.50 8.52
CA LEU A 51 -1.13 1.95 7.17
C LEU A 51 -1.30 0.77 6.22
N ILE A 52 -2.05 0.98 5.14
CA ILE A 52 -2.34 -0.07 4.15
C ILE A 52 -1.23 -0.05 3.10
N LEU A 53 -0.67 -1.21 2.82
CA LEU A 53 0.24 -1.41 1.71
C LEU A 53 -0.55 -1.58 0.41
N MET A 54 -0.39 -0.63 -0.51
CA MET A 54 -0.91 -0.73 -1.87
C MET A 54 0.13 -1.28 -2.84
N CYS A 55 -0.31 -2.21 -3.68
CA CYS A 55 0.50 -2.90 -4.69
C CYS A 55 -0.20 -2.89 -6.06
N SER A 56 0.59 -2.91 -7.14
CA SER A 56 0.06 -3.01 -8.51
C SER A 56 -0.33 -4.44 -8.92
N SER A 57 0.29 -5.47 -8.35
CA SER A 57 -0.06 -6.87 -8.59
C SER A 57 0.00 -7.72 -7.32
N SER A 58 -0.73 -8.83 -7.34
CA SER A 58 -0.83 -9.79 -6.23
C SER A 58 0.37 -10.75 -6.16
N GLU A 59 1.12 -10.90 -7.24
CA GLU A 59 2.21 -11.89 -7.35
C GLU A 59 3.27 -11.72 -6.26
N ASN A 60 3.59 -10.46 -5.94
CA ASN A 60 4.66 -10.10 -5.02
C ASN A 60 4.20 -9.81 -3.60
N VAL A 61 2.89 -9.79 -3.32
CA VAL A 61 2.39 -9.36 -2.00
C VAL A 61 2.52 -10.44 -0.94
N TRP A 62 2.42 -11.71 -1.37
CA TRP A 62 2.44 -12.87 -0.47
C TRP A 62 3.76 -13.04 0.27
N LYS A 63 4.88 -12.52 -0.29
CA LYS A 63 6.19 -12.56 0.37
C LYS A 63 6.27 -11.66 1.61
N TYR A 64 5.29 -10.77 1.79
CA TYR A 64 5.16 -9.90 2.96
C TYR A 64 4.22 -10.48 4.02
N THR A 65 3.62 -11.64 3.76
CA THR A 65 2.64 -12.30 4.62
C THR A 65 3.20 -13.61 5.17
N GLN A 66 2.80 -13.98 6.38
CA GLN A 66 3.15 -15.23 7.02
C GLN A 66 1.89 -16.06 7.27
N GLY A 67 1.89 -17.30 6.79
CA GLY A 67 0.78 -18.24 6.97
C GLY A 67 1.16 -19.62 6.48
N ASN A 68 0.42 -20.63 6.92
CA ASN A 68 0.59 -22.00 6.43
C ASN A 68 0.03 -22.15 5.00
N SER A 69 0.22 -23.32 4.38
CA SER A 69 -0.17 -23.56 2.99
C SER A 69 -1.68 -23.47 2.74
N GLU A 70 -2.50 -23.81 3.73
CA GLU A 70 -3.97 -23.75 3.63
C GLU A 70 -4.45 -22.29 3.74
N GLU A 71 -3.93 -21.56 4.71
CA GLU A 71 -4.19 -20.13 4.91
C GLU A 71 -3.85 -19.33 3.65
N LEU A 72 -2.62 -19.49 3.13
CA LEU A 72 -2.19 -18.83 1.90
C LEU A 72 -3.07 -19.16 0.70
N ARG A 73 -3.55 -20.40 0.58
CA ARG A 73 -4.47 -20.82 -0.48
C ARG A 73 -5.82 -20.10 -0.35
N ASN A 74 -6.37 -20.05 0.86
CA ASN A 74 -7.65 -19.39 1.12
C ASN A 74 -7.56 -17.89 0.84
N TRP A 75 -6.51 -17.22 1.31
CA TRP A 75 -6.30 -15.79 1.05
C TRP A 75 -6.14 -15.50 -0.43
N LYS A 76 -5.40 -16.34 -1.18
CA LYS A 76 -5.26 -16.22 -2.63
C LYS A 76 -6.59 -16.39 -3.37
N ASN A 77 -7.43 -17.33 -2.94
CA ASN A 77 -8.75 -17.54 -3.55
C ASN A 77 -9.67 -16.32 -3.35
N ILE A 78 -9.63 -15.71 -2.17
CA ILE A 78 -10.38 -14.48 -1.88
C ILE A 78 -9.81 -13.32 -2.72
N ALA A 79 -8.49 -13.12 -2.69
CA ALA A 79 -7.81 -12.09 -3.47
C ALA A 79 -8.12 -12.22 -4.97
N TYR A 80 -8.09 -13.42 -5.54
CA TYR A 80 -8.40 -13.66 -6.94
C TYR A 80 -9.80 -13.19 -7.35
N ARG A 81 -10.78 -13.23 -6.44
CA ARG A 81 -12.15 -12.77 -6.71
C ARG A 81 -12.36 -11.27 -6.59
N TYR A 82 -11.59 -10.61 -5.73
CA TYR A 82 -11.88 -9.23 -5.32
C TYR A 82 -10.74 -8.24 -5.59
N TRP A 83 -9.58 -8.71 -6.06
CA TRP A 83 -8.48 -7.87 -6.52
C TRP A 83 -8.29 -7.99 -8.04
N PRO A 84 -8.04 -6.88 -8.74
CA PRO A 84 -8.07 -5.49 -8.25
C PRO A 84 -9.47 -5.06 -7.77
N GLY A 85 -9.54 -4.24 -6.72
CA GLY A 85 -10.81 -3.77 -6.18
C GLY A 85 -10.75 -3.25 -4.73
N PRO A 86 -11.92 -3.12 -4.08
CA PRO A 86 -12.05 -2.43 -2.80
C PRO A 86 -11.65 -3.29 -1.59
N LEU A 87 -11.25 -4.55 -1.80
CA LEU A 87 -10.86 -5.45 -0.72
C LEU A 87 -9.52 -5.03 -0.11
N THR A 88 -9.44 -5.00 1.21
CA THR A 88 -8.16 -4.97 1.94
C THR A 88 -8.05 -6.25 2.77
N LEU A 89 -6.97 -7.01 2.59
CA LEU A 89 -6.67 -8.17 3.44
C LEU A 89 -5.73 -7.75 4.56
N VAL A 90 -6.10 -8.02 5.82
CA VAL A 90 -5.23 -7.85 6.98
C VAL A 90 -4.70 -9.22 7.37
N LEU A 91 -3.40 -9.44 7.15
CA LEU A 91 -2.76 -10.76 7.24
C LEU A 91 -1.57 -10.71 8.20
N PRO A 92 -1.15 -11.84 8.79
CA PRO A 92 0.08 -11.87 9.59
C PRO A 92 1.27 -11.44 8.72
N ALA A 93 2.12 -10.58 9.25
CA ALA A 93 3.25 -10.02 8.50
C ALA A 93 4.47 -10.95 8.58
N SER A 94 5.16 -11.15 7.45
CA SER A 94 6.46 -11.86 7.42
C SER A 94 7.61 -10.93 7.79
N GLU A 95 8.75 -11.48 8.18
CA GLU A 95 9.99 -10.71 8.43
C GLU A 95 10.45 -9.86 7.24
N SER A 96 10.11 -10.23 5.99
CA SER A 96 10.40 -9.43 4.80
C SER A 96 9.84 -8.00 4.89
N ILE A 97 8.81 -7.77 5.70
CA ILE A 97 8.25 -6.43 5.90
C ILE A 97 9.19 -5.52 6.69
N ILE A 98 10.05 -6.08 7.55
CA ILE A 98 10.95 -5.33 8.43
C ILE A 98 11.91 -4.47 7.58
N ASN A 99 12.36 -5.00 6.45
CA ASN A 99 13.23 -4.29 5.51
C ASN A 99 12.53 -3.10 4.81
N ILE A 100 11.20 -3.08 4.80
CA ILE A 100 10.38 -2.02 4.20
C ILE A 100 9.82 -1.09 5.29
N ASN A 101 9.68 -1.60 6.51
CA ASN A 101 9.19 -0.93 7.69
C ASN A 101 10.31 -0.15 8.39
N THR A 102 10.91 0.82 7.70
CA THR A 102 12.07 1.59 8.20
C THR A 102 11.77 2.43 9.45
N ASN A 103 10.52 2.50 9.91
CA ASN A 103 10.05 3.43 10.95
C ASN A 103 9.01 2.83 11.93
N ASN A 104 8.84 1.49 12.03
CA ASN A 104 7.83 0.84 12.88
C ASN A 104 6.37 1.28 12.59
N LEU A 105 6.06 1.57 11.34
CA LEU A 105 4.78 2.13 10.87
C LEU A 105 3.73 1.06 10.52
N ILE A 106 4.17 -0.18 10.42
CA ILE A 106 3.32 -1.37 10.30
C ILE A 106 3.39 -2.06 11.67
N ASP A 107 2.24 -2.35 12.26
CA ASP A 107 2.16 -3.20 13.46
C ASP A 107 2.92 -4.49 13.14
N SER A 108 3.96 -4.80 13.93
CA SER A 108 4.93 -5.85 13.58
C SER A 108 4.29 -7.24 13.39
N LYS A 109 3.04 -7.41 13.83
CA LYS A 109 2.29 -8.66 13.72
C LYS A 109 1.46 -8.77 12.45
N THR A 110 0.95 -7.68 11.88
CA THR A 110 0.00 -7.75 10.76
C THR A 110 0.19 -6.65 9.72
N ILE A 111 -0.17 -6.96 8.47
CA ILE A 111 -0.10 -6.04 7.34
C ILE A 111 -1.44 -5.98 6.62
N GLY A 112 -1.94 -4.77 6.37
CA GLY A 112 -3.05 -4.53 5.46
C GLY A 112 -2.55 -4.42 4.03
N ILE A 113 -3.08 -5.21 3.11
CA ILE A 113 -2.68 -5.21 1.69
C ILE A 113 -3.90 -4.92 0.82
N ARG A 114 -3.74 -4.08 -0.20
CA ARG A 114 -4.78 -3.78 -1.19
C ARG A 114 -4.20 -3.63 -2.59
N ILE A 115 -4.97 -4.07 -3.59
CA ILE A 115 -4.69 -3.82 -5.02
C ILE A 115 -5.88 -3.02 -5.55
N PRO A 116 -5.77 -1.70 -5.73
CA PRO A 116 -6.91 -0.86 -6.13
C PRO A 116 -7.28 -1.07 -7.60
N ASP A 117 -8.58 -1.06 -7.92
CA ASP A 117 -9.07 -1.03 -9.31
C ASP A 117 -9.23 0.41 -9.80
N CYS A 118 -8.12 1.15 -9.84
CA CYS A 118 -8.10 2.52 -10.33
C CYS A 118 -6.94 2.71 -11.29
N PHE A 119 -7.24 3.16 -12.51
CA PHE A 119 -6.24 3.36 -13.56
C PHE A 119 -5.08 4.26 -13.10
N VAL A 120 -5.38 5.37 -12.43
CA VAL A 120 -4.37 6.30 -11.93
C VAL A 120 -3.51 5.64 -10.85
N ALA A 121 -4.14 5.01 -9.85
CA ALA A 121 -3.42 4.31 -8.79
C ALA A 121 -2.50 3.21 -9.36
N GLN A 122 -3.01 2.40 -10.30
CA GLN A 122 -2.25 1.33 -10.97
C GLN A 122 -1.04 1.88 -11.73
N ARG A 123 -1.20 2.98 -12.48
CA ARG A 123 -0.09 3.61 -13.21
C ARG A 123 1.00 4.14 -12.29
N ILE A 124 0.63 4.71 -11.15
CA ILE A 124 1.59 5.22 -10.17
C ILE A 124 2.30 4.03 -9.48
N LEU A 125 1.54 3.02 -9.02
CA LEU A 125 2.05 1.82 -8.34
C LEU A 125 3.02 1.00 -9.21
N GLN A 126 2.75 0.88 -10.50
CA GLN A 126 3.65 0.20 -11.44
C GLN A 126 5.03 0.87 -11.52
N LYS A 127 5.12 2.19 -11.33
CA LYS A 127 6.37 2.95 -11.44
C LYS A 127 7.13 3.07 -10.12
N SER A 128 6.44 3.06 -8.98
CA SER A 128 7.02 3.23 -7.65
C SER A 128 7.15 1.93 -6.85
N ARG A 129 6.54 0.85 -7.32
CA ARG A 129 6.40 -0.49 -6.71
C ARG A 129 5.45 -0.57 -5.52
N MET A 130 5.45 0.38 -4.58
CA MET A 130 4.66 0.30 -3.34
C MET A 130 4.29 1.70 -2.80
N PHE A 131 3.07 1.82 -2.26
CA PHE A 131 2.67 2.96 -1.43
C PHE A 131 2.01 2.54 -0.14
N ILE A 132 2.05 3.47 0.78
CA ILE A 132 1.23 3.45 1.97
C ILE A 132 0.01 4.34 1.73
N ASP A 133 -1.19 3.80 1.96
CA ASP A 133 -2.48 4.49 1.76
C ASP A 133 -3.24 4.78 3.07
N TYR A 134 -4.11 5.81 3.00
CA TYR A 134 -5.21 6.10 3.92
C TYR A 134 -6.50 6.48 3.19
#